data_AF-A0A0Q4G1Y0-F1
#
_entry.id   AF-A0A0Q4G1Y0-F1
#
_cell.length_a   1.000
_cell.length_b   1.000
_cell.length_c   1.000
_cell.angle_alpha   90.00
_cell.angle_beta   90.00
_cell.angle_gamma   90.00
#
_symmetry.space_group_name_H-M   'P 1'
#
loop_
_entity.id
_entity.type
_entity.pdbx_description
1 polymer ?
#
loop_
_entity_poly.entity_id
_entity_poly.type
_entity_poly.pdbx_seq_one_letter_code
_entity_poly.pdbx_strand_id
1 'polypeptide(L)'
;MKTDVTAALSTLRPYIVTLMCVQDDMATRGLVEKFVGSRGTVMFNGWSGAMSPAKRMRHHDMVGCLTVTRIQNWRRIAANEFAFDILFTANDSGESYLWQNKVHKEPDGTWLIA
;
A
#
# COMPACT_ATOMS: atom_id res chain seq x y z
N MET A 1 15.29 -11.74 -3.46
CA MET A 1 14.67 -10.68 -2.63
C MET A 1 15.10 -9.27 -3.05
N LYS A 2 16.37 -8.85 -2.93
CA LYS A 2 16.77 -7.48 -3.34
C LYS A 2 16.42 -7.18 -4.80
N THR A 3 16.72 -8.10 -5.71
CA THR A 3 16.36 -8.04 -7.13
C THR A 3 14.86 -7.97 -7.36
N ASP A 4 14.09 -8.79 -6.65
CA ASP A 4 12.62 -8.82 -6.75
C ASP A 4 11.99 -7.51 -6.25
N VAL A 5 12.49 -6.96 -5.14
CA VAL A 5 12.05 -5.66 -4.62
C VAL A 5 12.38 -4.55 -5.63
N THR A 6 13.58 -4.57 -6.23
CA THR A 6 13.94 -3.62 -7.30
C THR A 6 12.99 -3.74 -8.49
N ALA A 7 12.67 -4.95 -8.92
CA ALA A 7 11.74 -5.20 -10.03
C ALA A 7 10.31 -4.72 -9.71
N ALA A 8 9.90 -4.79 -8.44
CA ALA A 8 8.58 -4.32 -8.00
C ALA A 8 8.48 -2.80 -7.83
N LEU A 9 9.57 -2.03 -7.91
CA LEU A 9 9.55 -0.59 -7.65
C LEU A 9 8.62 0.21 -8.59
N SER A 10 8.43 -0.26 -9.83
CA SER A 10 7.51 0.36 -10.79
C SER A 10 6.05 0.32 -10.32
N THR A 11 5.67 -0.71 -9.55
CA THR A 11 4.36 -0.82 -8.91
C THR A 11 4.35 -0.13 -7.54
N LEU A 12 5.37 -0.39 -6.71
CA LEU A 12 5.37 0.03 -5.31
C LEU A 12 5.42 1.54 -5.14
N ARG A 13 6.25 2.25 -5.91
CA ARG A 13 6.38 3.71 -5.78
C ARG A 13 5.05 4.44 -6.03
N PRO A 14 4.38 4.28 -7.17
CA PRO A 14 3.14 4.99 -7.42
C PRO A 14 1.98 4.50 -6.53
N TYR A 15 1.98 3.23 -6.12
CA TYR A 15 1.04 2.71 -5.11
C TYR A 15 1.19 3.45 -3.77
N ILE A 16 2.42 3.55 -3.25
CA ILE A 16 2.71 4.23 -1.98
C ILE A 16 2.32 5.72 -2.05
N VAL A 17 2.70 6.41 -3.13
CA VAL A 17 2.34 7.83 -3.33
C VAL A 17 0.82 8.03 -3.35
N THR A 18 0.08 7.10 -3.96
CA THR A 18 -1.39 7.14 -3.97
C THR A 18 -1.95 7.05 -2.54
N LEU A 19 -1.43 6.11 -1.74
CA LEU A 19 -1.86 5.95 -0.35
C LEU A 19 -1.51 7.15 0.55
N MET A 20 -0.45 7.89 0.24
CA MET A 20 -0.04 9.05 1.04
C MET A 20 -1.07 10.18 0.99
N CYS A 21 -1.70 10.41 -0.17
CA CYS A 21 -2.42 11.65 -0.44
C CYS A 21 -3.91 11.46 -0.71
N VAL A 22 -4.35 10.26 -1.08
CA VAL A 22 -5.78 10.03 -1.35
C VAL A 22 -6.48 9.65 -0.04
N GLN A 23 -7.36 10.54 0.39
CA GLN A 23 -8.10 10.46 1.65
C GLN A 23 -9.52 9.91 1.45
N ASP A 24 -10.05 9.99 0.23
CA ASP A 24 -11.35 9.44 -0.15
C ASP A 24 -11.22 7.97 -0.56
N ASP A 25 -12.02 7.09 0.03
CA ASP A 25 -11.89 5.65 -0.20
C ASP A 25 -12.24 5.25 -1.64
N MET A 26 -13.24 5.89 -2.27
CA MET A 26 -13.66 5.54 -3.63
C MET A 26 -12.63 5.99 -4.67
N ALA A 27 -12.08 7.20 -4.51
CA ALA A 27 -10.97 7.69 -5.30
C ALA A 27 -9.71 6.84 -5.07
N THR A 28 -9.43 6.48 -3.81
CA THR A 28 -8.28 5.63 -3.47
C THR A 28 -8.43 4.31 -4.21
N ARG A 29 -9.60 3.66 -4.14
CA ARG A 29 -9.90 2.41 -4.86
C ARG A 29 -9.53 2.49 -6.33
N GLY A 30 -10.14 3.43 -7.06
CA GLY A 30 -9.92 3.55 -8.51
C GLY A 30 -8.45 3.83 -8.86
N LEU A 31 -7.72 4.52 -7.97
CA LEU A 31 -6.31 4.80 -8.16
C LEU A 31 -5.37 3.65 -7.75
N VAL A 32 -5.75 2.82 -6.77
CA VAL A 32 -4.93 1.68 -6.33
C VAL A 32 -5.20 0.41 -7.13
N GLU A 33 -6.39 0.25 -7.72
CA GLU A 33 -6.81 -0.96 -8.44
C GLU A 33 -5.84 -1.34 -9.56
N LYS A 34 -5.26 -0.35 -10.27
CA LYS A 34 -4.25 -0.56 -11.31
C LYS A 34 -2.93 -1.19 -10.82
N PHE A 35 -2.69 -1.22 -9.51
CA PHE A 35 -1.51 -1.83 -8.89
C PHE A 35 -1.81 -3.19 -8.26
N VAL A 36 -3.06 -3.62 -8.28
CA VAL A 36 -3.52 -4.84 -7.64
C VAL A 36 -3.61 -5.97 -8.67
N GLY A 37 -3.03 -7.11 -8.30
CA GLY A 37 -3.01 -8.30 -9.14
C GLY A 37 -4.23 -9.19 -8.92
N SER A 38 -4.24 -10.32 -9.64
CA SER A 38 -5.34 -11.30 -9.60
C SER A 38 -5.67 -11.76 -8.18
N ARG A 39 -4.64 -11.93 -7.35
CA ARG A 39 -4.73 -12.39 -5.95
C ARG A 39 -5.18 -11.32 -4.96
N GLY A 40 -5.05 -10.05 -5.32
CA GLY A 40 -5.43 -8.92 -4.46
C GLY A 40 -6.83 -8.38 -4.71
N THR A 41 -7.54 -8.84 -5.75
CA THR A 41 -8.90 -8.40 -6.06
C THR A 41 -9.89 -8.61 -4.91
N VAL A 42 -9.66 -9.63 -4.07
CA VAL A 42 -10.44 -9.88 -2.85
C VAL A 42 -10.32 -8.77 -1.80
N MET A 43 -9.25 -7.95 -1.85
CA MET A 43 -9.11 -6.76 -0.99
C MET A 43 -10.28 -5.77 -1.19
N PHE A 44 -10.95 -5.79 -2.34
CA PHE A 44 -12.03 -4.86 -2.67
C PHE A 44 -13.44 -5.41 -2.43
N ASN A 45 -13.60 -6.74 -2.29
CA ASN A 45 -14.92 -7.40 -2.29
C ASN A 45 -15.60 -7.48 -0.90
N GLY A 46 -14.96 -6.97 0.17
CA GLY A 46 -15.53 -7.01 1.53
C GLY A 46 -15.27 -5.76 2.37
N TRP A 47 -14.91 -4.64 1.74
CA TRP A 47 -14.26 -3.52 2.43
C TRP A 47 -15.09 -2.24 2.40
N SER A 48 -15.78 -1.95 3.52
CA SER A 48 -16.62 -0.76 3.71
C SER A 48 -15.91 0.34 4.52
N GLY A 49 -14.81 0.87 3.99
CA GLY A 49 -14.40 2.24 4.36
C GLY A 49 -13.08 2.42 5.13
N ALA A 50 -11.97 1.84 4.65
CA ALA A 50 -10.66 2.44 4.89
C ALA A 50 -9.58 1.81 3.99
N MET A 51 -9.63 2.21 2.71
CA MET A 51 -8.59 2.00 1.70
C MET A 51 -7.46 3.03 1.81
N SER A 52 -7.66 4.08 2.60
CA SER A 52 -6.64 5.08 2.91
C SER A 52 -6.04 4.86 4.30
N PRO A 53 -4.70 4.90 4.46
CA PRO A 53 -4.06 4.92 5.78
C PRO A 53 -4.47 6.13 6.62
N ALA A 54 -4.84 7.24 5.99
CA ALA A 54 -5.27 8.47 6.68
C ALA A 54 -6.57 8.23 7.45
N LYS A 55 -7.56 7.57 6.83
CA LYS A 55 -8.83 7.19 7.47
C LYS A 55 -8.67 6.27 8.70
N ARG A 56 -7.48 5.70 8.92
CA ARG A 56 -7.16 4.86 10.08
C ARG A 56 -6.61 5.67 11.27
N MET A 57 -6.30 6.94 11.08
CA MET A 57 -5.81 7.89 12.10
C MET A 57 -6.98 8.80 12.51
N ARG A 58 -7.20 8.98 13.82
CA ARG A 58 -8.45 9.61 14.33
C ARG A 58 -8.35 11.13 14.49
N HIS A 59 -7.15 11.64 14.71
CA HIS A 59 -6.86 12.99 15.10
C HIS A 59 -5.78 13.52 14.16
N HIS A 60 -6.11 13.74 12.89
CA HIS A 60 -5.21 14.44 11.96
C HIS A 60 -6.03 15.22 10.92
N ASP A 61 -5.37 16.16 10.26
CA ASP A 61 -5.90 16.91 9.15
C ASP A 61 -6.07 16.01 7.91
N MET A 62 -7.33 15.78 7.57
CA MET A 62 -7.74 14.98 6.41
C MET A 62 -7.48 15.67 5.06
N VAL A 63 -6.99 16.92 5.06
CA VAL A 63 -6.63 17.67 3.85
C VAL A 63 -5.18 17.39 3.42
N GLY A 64 -4.30 17.06 4.38
CA GLY A 64 -2.88 16.82 4.13
C GLY A 64 -2.54 15.42 3.63
N CYS A 65 -1.36 15.25 3.02
CA CYS A 65 -0.78 13.93 2.78
C CYS A 65 -0.06 13.42 4.04
N LEU A 66 -0.06 12.10 4.22
CA LEU A 66 0.78 11.42 5.19
C LEU A 66 2.22 11.34 4.72
N THR A 67 3.14 11.19 5.66
CA THR A 67 4.56 10.89 5.40
C THR A 67 4.81 9.40 5.51
N VAL A 68 5.62 8.83 4.62
CA VAL A 68 6.18 7.49 4.80
C VAL A 68 7.41 7.60 5.71
N THR A 69 7.25 7.20 6.96
CA THR A 69 8.32 7.24 7.96
C THR A 69 9.30 6.08 7.77
N ARG A 70 8.78 4.89 7.43
CA ARG A 70 9.61 3.70 7.23
C ARG A 70 8.94 2.65 6.37
N ILE A 71 9.73 1.94 5.58
CA ILE A 71 9.32 0.68 4.95
C ILE A 71 10.16 -0.44 5.57
N GLN A 72 9.49 -1.40 6.21
CA GLN A 72 10.15 -2.37 7.10
C GLN A 72 9.57 -3.77 6.99
N ASN A 73 10.13 -4.70 7.78
CA ASN A 73 9.66 -6.08 7.90
C ASN A 73 9.58 -6.84 6.57
N TRP A 74 10.49 -6.53 5.65
CA TRP A 74 10.64 -7.24 4.38
C TRP A 74 10.88 -8.74 4.63
N ARG A 75 10.00 -9.58 4.07
CA ARG A 75 10.12 -11.03 4.18
C ARG A 75 9.68 -11.71 2.90
N ARG A 76 10.43 -12.75 2.50
CA ARG A 76 10.03 -13.67 1.44
C ARG A 76 8.94 -14.60 1.98
N ILE A 77 7.80 -14.70 1.28
CA ILE A 77 6.73 -15.66 1.61
C ILE A 77 6.84 -16.90 0.71
N ALA A 78 7.09 -16.69 -0.58
CA ALA A 78 7.30 -17.73 -1.58
C ALA A 78 8.26 -17.23 -2.66
N ALA A 79 8.67 -18.09 -3.61
CA ALA A 79 9.54 -17.67 -4.72
C ALA A 79 8.97 -16.50 -5.54
N ASN A 80 7.65 -16.41 -5.65
CA ASN A 80 6.88 -15.39 -6.35
C ASN A 80 6.10 -14.46 -5.40
N GLU A 81 6.45 -14.40 -4.10
CA GLU A 81 5.72 -13.57 -3.15
C GLU A 81 6.63 -13.00 -2.05
N PHE A 82 6.41 -11.74 -1.70
CA PHE A 82 7.03 -11.13 -0.52
C PHE A 82 6.05 -10.20 0.19
N ALA A 83 6.32 -9.93 1.46
CA ALA A 83 5.53 -9.02 2.29
C ALA A 83 6.43 -7.95 2.91
N PHE A 84 5.84 -6.81 3.22
CA PHE A 84 6.48 -5.68 3.88
C PHE A 84 5.44 -4.76 4.50
N ASP A 85 5.88 -3.93 5.43
CA ASP A 85 5.02 -2.95 6.10
C ASP A 85 5.48 -1.52 5.74
N ILE A 86 4.52 -0.61 5.62
CA ILE A 86 4.75 0.83 5.46
C ILE A 86 4.23 1.52 6.72
N LEU A 87 5.08 2.25 7.41
CA LEU A 87 4.67 3.12 8.51
C LEU A 87 4.36 4.50 7.94
N PHE A 88 3.07 4.86 7.94
CA PHE A 88 2.63 6.22 7.64
C PHE A 88 2.52 7.03 8.93
N THR A 89 2.85 8.32 8.86
CA THR A 89 2.72 9.26 9.97
C THR A 89 2.06 10.55 9.49
N ALA A 90 1.07 11.04 10.23
CA ALA A 90 0.49 12.36 10.04
C ALA A 90 1.40 13.41 10.71
N ASN A 91 1.84 14.43 9.95
CA ASN A 91 2.84 15.39 10.44
C ASN A 91 2.29 16.37 11.49
N ASP A 92 0.98 16.63 11.44
CA ASP A 92 0.26 17.59 12.27
C ASP A 92 -0.07 17.03 13.67
N SER A 93 -0.32 15.73 13.77
CA SER A 93 -0.67 15.08 15.04
C SER A 93 0.34 14.07 15.56
N GLY A 94 1.24 13.60 14.68
CA GLY A 94 2.16 12.50 14.99
C GLY A 94 1.49 11.12 15.04
N GLU A 95 0.18 11.01 14.75
CA GLU A 95 -0.46 9.70 14.65
C GLU A 95 0.20 8.87 13.54
N SER A 96 0.25 7.55 13.76
CA SER A 96 0.86 6.65 12.81
C SER A 96 0.03 5.39 12.60
N TYR A 97 0.16 4.82 11.41
CA TYR A 97 -0.55 3.62 11.01
C TYR A 97 0.38 2.71 10.23
N LEU A 98 0.40 1.43 10.62
CA LEU A 98 1.19 0.40 9.96
C LEU A 98 0.34 -0.26 8.87
N TRP A 99 0.68 0.02 7.61
CA TRP A 99 0.02 -0.55 6.45
C TRP A 99 0.75 -1.80 5.97
N GLN A 100 0.11 -2.95 6.06
CA GLN A 100 0.69 -4.25 5.72
C GLN A 100 0.43 -4.59 4.26
N ASN A 101 1.47 -5.04 3.55
CA ASN A 101 1.39 -5.32 2.12
C ASN A 101 1.93 -6.70 1.80
N LYS A 102 1.34 -7.31 0.78
CA LYS A 102 1.93 -8.45 0.06
C LYS A 102 2.02 -8.10 -1.41
N VAL A 103 3.03 -8.67 -2.05
CA VAL A 103 3.28 -8.49 -3.49
C VAL A 103 3.49 -9.85 -4.10
N HIS A 104 2.78 -10.10 -5.18
CA HIS A 104 2.84 -11.33 -5.94
C HIS A 104 3.42 -11.06 -7.33
N LYS A 105 4.23 -11.99 -7.82
CA LYS A 105 4.70 -11.98 -9.21
C LYS A 105 3.69 -12.72 -10.08
N GLU A 106 3.04 -11.98 -10.96
CA GLU A 106 2.11 -12.51 -11.96
C GLU A 106 2.84 -13.35 -13.03
N PRO A 107 2.12 -14.17 -13.82
CA PRO A 107 2.72 -15.04 -14.84
C PRO A 107 3.53 -14.30 -15.92
N ASP A 108 3.18 -13.05 -16.22
CA ASP A 108 3.90 -12.18 -17.17
C ASP A 108 5.21 -11.60 -16.58
N GLY A 109 5.46 -11.85 -15.30
CA GLY A 109 6.63 -11.40 -14.55
C GLY A 109 6.46 -10.08 -13.80
N THR A 110 5.30 -9.42 -13.94
CA THR A 110 4.97 -8.17 -13.24
C THR A 110 4.73 -8.44 -11.75
N TRP A 111 5.19 -7.54 -10.88
CA TRP A 111 4.93 -7.62 -9.44
C TRP A 111 3.76 -6.70 -9.07
N LEU A 112 2.68 -7.24 -8.52
CA LEU A 112 1.45 -6.51 -8.16
C LEU A 112 1.06 -6.77 -6.69
N ILE A 113 0.28 -5.86 -6.10
CA ILE A 113 -0.23 -5.99 -4.73
C ILE A 113 -1.23 -7.16 -4.67
N ALA A 114 -1.13 -8.00 -3.62
CA ALA A 114 -1.88 -9.23 -3.44
C ALA A 114 -2.54 -9.35 -2.07
#